data_AF-A0A2G9ZPI4-F1
#
_entry.id   AF-A0A2G9ZPI4-F1
#
_cell.length_a   1.000
_cell.length_b   1.000
_cell.length_c   1.000
_cell.angle_alpha   90.00
_cell.angle_beta   90.00
_cell.angle_gamma   90.00
#
_symmetry.space_group_name_H-M   'P 1'
#
loop_
_entity.id
_entity.type
_entity.pdbx_description
1 polymer ?
#
loop_
_entity_poly.entity_id
_entity_poly.type
_entity_poly.pdbx_seq_one_letter_code
_entity_poly.pdbx_strand_id
1 'polypeptide(L)'
;MEENVIKELDTLKGMLNNWKRGFLSWVAPDGGNDYVLQEFSEDIQMHVYPYVTRLLEAKHLSHPEATEFMDYCYSQVEDLRDQLSKVETNESKKEV
;
A
#
# COMPACT_ATOMS: atom_id res chain seq x y z
N MET A 1 16.94 -7.03 13.38
CA MET A 1 15.57 -6.89 13.91
C MET A 1 15.19 -8.00 14.90
N GLU A 2 14.46 -7.67 15.96
CA GLU A 2 13.91 -8.65 16.93
C GLU A 2 12.75 -9.46 16.32
N GLU A 3 12.51 -10.69 16.79
CA GLU A 3 11.50 -11.61 16.19
C GLU A 3 10.06 -11.08 16.29
N ASN A 4 9.70 -10.45 17.41
CA ASN A 4 8.41 -9.78 17.60
C ASN A 4 8.22 -8.65 16.59
N VAL A 5 9.25 -7.83 16.36
CA VAL A 5 9.19 -6.71 15.40
C VAL A 5 9.00 -7.23 13.99
N ILE A 6 9.67 -8.33 13.61
CA ILE A 6 9.44 -8.98 12.29
C ILE A 6 7.97 -9.40 12.14
N LYS A 7 7.40 -10.06 13.17
CA LYS A 7 5.99 -10.49 13.14
C LYS A 7 5.01 -9.31 13.05
N GLU A 8 5.32 -8.20 13.73
CA GLU A 8 4.53 -6.98 13.65
C GLU A 8 4.58 -6.38 12.23
N LEU A 9 5.77 -6.28 11.63
CA LEU A 9 5.92 -5.79 10.26
C LEU A 9 5.20 -6.69 9.25
N ASP A 10 5.29 -8.01 9.38
CA ASP A 10 4.57 -8.93 8.49
C ASP A 10 3.05 -8.83 8.66
N THR A 11 2.58 -8.57 9.88
CA THR A 11 1.16 -8.28 10.15
C THR A 11 0.71 -7.01 9.42
N LEU A 12 1.52 -5.95 9.46
CA LEU A 12 1.24 -4.72 8.72
C LEU A 12 1.22 -4.94 7.20
N LYS A 13 2.14 -5.74 6.65
CA LYS A 13 2.10 -6.11 5.23
C LYS A 13 0.79 -6.81 4.87
N GLY A 14 0.31 -7.72 5.73
CA GLY A 14 -0.98 -8.37 5.56
C GLY A 14 -2.16 -7.38 5.57
N MET A 15 -2.13 -6.42 6.49
CA MET A 15 -3.14 -5.35 6.58
C MET A 15 -3.14 -4.47 5.32
N LEU A 16 -1.97 -4.05 4.83
CA LEU A 16 -1.85 -3.28 3.58
C LEU A 16 -2.44 -4.04 2.39
N ASN A 17 -2.16 -5.34 2.28
CA ASN A 17 -2.73 -6.17 1.23
C ASN A 17 -4.26 -6.28 1.34
N ASN A 18 -4.81 -6.26 2.55
CA ASN A 18 -6.26 -6.23 2.75
C ASN A 18 -6.87 -4.89 2.32
N TRP A 19 -6.25 -3.77 2.70
CA TRP A 19 -6.69 -2.43 2.28
C TRP A 19 -6.63 -2.27 0.77
N LYS A 20 -5.52 -2.65 0.13
CA LYS A 20 -5.36 -2.63 -1.33
C LYS A 20 -6.48 -3.39 -2.05
N ARG A 21 -6.88 -4.56 -1.54
CA ARG A 21 -8.03 -5.32 -2.08
C ARG A 21 -9.35 -4.58 -1.91
N GLY A 22 -9.53 -3.84 -0.82
CA GLY A 22 -10.67 -2.94 -0.64
C GLY A 22 -10.70 -1.83 -1.69
N PHE A 23 -9.58 -1.16 -1.92
CA PHE A 23 -9.46 -0.11 -2.94
C PHE A 23 -9.70 -0.59 -4.37
N LEU A 24 -9.30 -1.83 -4.70
CA LEU A 24 -9.64 -2.46 -5.99
C LEU A 24 -11.14 -2.64 -6.23
N SER A 25 -11.98 -2.56 -5.20
CA SER A 25 -13.44 -2.59 -5.37
C SER A 25 -14.04 -1.23 -5.73
N TRP A 26 -13.26 -0.15 -5.65
CA TRP A 26 -13.71 1.24 -5.92
C TRP A 26 -13.45 1.67 -7.37
N VAL A 27 -12.91 0.76 -8.18
CA VAL A 27 -12.47 1.04 -9.54
C VAL A 27 -13.65 1.32 -10.44
N ALA A 28 -13.62 2.49 -11.08
CA ALA A 28 -14.54 2.90 -12.10
C ALA A 28 -14.03 2.43 -13.48
N PRO A 29 -14.84 1.71 -14.29
CA PRO A 29 -14.41 1.20 -15.60
C PRO A 29 -14.10 2.28 -16.63
N ASP A 30 -14.67 3.48 -16.46
CA ASP A 30 -14.55 4.64 -17.34
C ASP A 30 -13.32 5.52 -17.04
N GLY A 31 -12.47 5.08 -16.11
CA GLY A 31 -11.24 5.77 -15.72
C GLY A 31 -11.43 6.74 -14.56
N GLY A 32 -10.48 7.65 -14.38
CA GLY A 32 -10.50 8.60 -13.26
C GLY A 32 -10.16 7.98 -11.90
N ASN A 33 -9.47 6.84 -11.88
CA ASN A 33 -9.14 6.09 -10.67
C ASN A 33 -7.96 6.65 -9.87
N ASP A 34 -7.41 7.81 -10.24
CA ASP A 34 -6.28 8.44 -9.53
C ASP A 34 -6.60 8.72 -8.06
N TYR A 35 -7.88 9.02 -7.75
CA TYR A 35 -8.31 9.20 -6.35
C TYR A 35 -8.12 7.93 -5.52
N VAL A 36 -8.29 6.74 -6.10
CA VAL A 36 -8.09 5.46 -5.41
C VAL A 36 -6.64 5.31 -4.97
N LEU A 37 -5.70 5.74 -5.82
CA LEU A 37 -4.26 5.74 -5.51
C LEU A 37 -3.92 6.77 -4.45
N GLN A 38 -4.54 7.96 -4.53
CA GLN A 38 -4.35 9.02 -3.55
C GLN A 38 -4.84 8.57 -2.16
N GLU A 39 -6.07 8.07 -2.05
CA GLU A 39 -6.65 7.60 -0.79
C GLU A 39 -5.81 6.47 -0.17
N PHE A 40 -5.34 5.51 -0.98
CA PHE A 40 -4.49 4.44 -0.45
C PHE A 40 -3.13 4.94 0.05
N SER A 41 -2.53 5.92 -0.65
CA SER A 41 -1.29 6.56 -0.21
C SER A 41 -1.49 7.36 1.09
N GLU A 42 -2.63 8.06 1.20
CA GLU A 42 -3.01 8.81 2.40
C GLU A 42 -3.23 7.88 3.60
N ASP A 43 -3.85 6.71 3.43
CA ASP A 43 -3.99 5.70 4.48
C ASP A 43 -2.63 5.19 4.98
N ILE A 44 -1.67 4.96 4.07
CA ILE A 44 -0.30 4.59 4.44
C ILE A 44 0.33 5.71 5.28
N GLN A 45 0.21 6.96 4.83
CA GLN A 45 0.76 8.13 5.51
C GLN A 45 0.13 8.36 6.89
N MET A 46 -1.18 8.14 7.03
CA MET A 46 -1.92 8.40 8.27
C MET A 46 -1.78 7.27 9.29
N HIS A 47 -1.68 6.02 8.85
CA HIS A 47 -1.76 4.86 9.74
C HIS A 47 -0.46 4.08 9.87
N VAL A 48 0.28 3.90 8.78
CA VAL A 48 1.50 3.07 8.78
C VAL A 48 2.71 3.88 9.18
N TYR A 49 2.88 5.06 8.56
CA TYR A 49 4.05 5.91 8.79
C TYR A 49 4.26 6.23 10.27
N PRO A 50 3.26 6.68 11.06
CA PRO A 50 3.48 7.00 12.47
C PRO A 50 3.89 5.77 13.31
N TYR A 51 3.44 4.58 12.93
CA TYR A 51 3.79 3.35 13.63
C TYR A 51 5.25 2.95 13.35
N VAL A 52 5.68 3.00 12.09
CA VAL A 52 7.07 2.72 11.70
C VAL A 52 8.02 3.77 12.31
N THR A 53 7.63 5.04 12.34
CA THR A 53 8.38 6.10 13.03
C THR A 53 8.57 5.78 14.51
N ARG A 54 7.54 5.31 15.21
CA ARG A 54 7.67 4.91 16.62
C ARG A 54 8.62 3.74 16.82
N LEU A 55 8.59 2.74 15.94
CA LEU A 55 9.54 1.61 16.00
C LEU A 55 10.99 2.07 15.79
N LEU A 56 11.21 3.04 14.89
CA LEU A 56 12.51 3.67 14.67
C LEU A 56 12.97 4.48 15.90
N GLU A 57 12.11 5.33 16.45
CA GLU A 57 12.40 6.16 17.64
C GLU A 57 12.70 5.29 18.88
N ALA A 58 11.97 4.19 19.04
CA ALA A 58 12.20 3.20 20.09
C ALA A 58 13.41 2.28 19.83
N LYS A 59 14.11 2.46 18.71
CA LYS A 59 15.29 1.67 18.29
C LYS A 59 15.03 0.19 18.04
N HIS A 60 13.76 -0.18 17.79
CA HIS A 60 13.40 -1.52 17.31
C HIS A 60 13.71 -1.70 15.81
N LEU A 61 13.78 -0.58 15.08
CA LEU A 61 14.28 -0.51 13.71
C LEU A 61 15.48 0.43 13.64
N SER A 62 16.43 0.10 12.78
CA SER A 62 17.40 1.04 12.26
C SER A 62 16.77 1.92 11.17
N HIS A 63 17.42 3.04 10.85
CA HIS A 63 16.94 3.92 9.79
C HIS A 63 16.82 3.21 8.42
N PRO A 64 17.81 2.39 7.98
CA PRO A 64 17.66 1.61 6.75
C PRO A 64 16.49 0.63 6.78
N GLU A 65 16.26 -0.08 7.89
CA GLU A 65 15.13 -1.03 8.01
C GLU A 65 13.77 -0.30 7.95
N ALA A 66 13.66 0.87 8.58
CA ALA A 66 12.45 1.68 8.51
C ALA A 66 12.19 2.22 7.10
N THR A 67 13.23 2.70 6.42
CA THR A 67 13.14 3.16 5.02
C THR A 67 12.74 2.03 4.08
N GLU A 68 13.40 0.87 4.17
CA GLU A 68 13.07 -0.31 3.35
C GLU A 68 11.61 -0.73 3.54
N PHE A 69 11.11 -0.70 4.78
CA PHE A 69 9.72 -1.05 5.05
C PHE A 69 8.74 -0.01 4.49
N MET A 70 9.05 1.29 4.58
CA MET A 70 8.21 2.33 3.97
C MET A 70 8.25 2.27 2.44
N ASP A 71 9.40 2.00 1.83
CA ASP A 71 9.54 1.79 0.39
C ASP A 71 8.67 0.61 -0.07
N TYR A 72 8.66 -0.49 0.69
CA TYR A 72 7.72 -1.59 0.46
C TYR A 72 6.27 -1.11 0.51
N CYS A 73 5.88 -0.30 1.51
CA CYS A 73 4.51 0.19 1.62
C CYS A 73 4.08 1.01 0.40
N TYR A 74 4.90 1.98 -0.03
CA TYR A 74 4.60 2.80 -1.20
C TYR A 74 4.68 2.01 -2.52
N SER A 75 5.50 0.96 -2.61
CA SER A 75 5.48 0.05 -3.77
C SER A 75 4.12 -0.63 -3.96
N GLN A 76 3.31 -0.75 -2.91
CA GLN A 76 1.95 -1.29 -3.02
C GLN A 76 0.99 -0.33 -3.72
N VAL A 77 1.25 0.99 -3.68
CA VAL A 77 0.48 1.98 -4.44
C VAL A 77 0.76 1.84 -5.93
N GLU A 78 2.02 1.59 -6.29
CA GLU A 78 2.42 1.32 -7.67
C GLU A 78 1.85 0.00 -8.18
N ASP A 79 1.88 -1.06 -7.36
CA ASP A 79 1.23 -2.33 -7.69
C ASP A 79 -0.30 -2.17 -7.86
N LEU A 80 -0.93 -1.32 -7.06
CA LEU A 80 -2.34 -0.97 -7.25
C LEU A 80 -2.56 -0.28 -8.60
N ARG A 81 -1.75 0.73 -8.96
CA ARG A 81 -1.83 1.41 -10.27
C ARG A 81 -1.72 0.43 -11.43
N ASP A 82 -0.79 -0.51 -11.36
CA ASP A 82 -0.63 -1.55 -12.38
C ASP A 82 -1.85 -2.47 -12.48
N GLN A 83 -2.56 -2.72 -11.38
CA GLN A 83 -3.80 -3.49 -11.40
C GLN A 83 -4.97 -2.68 -11.97
N LEU A 84 -5.08 -1.39 -11.63
CA LEU A 84 -6.12 -0.48 -12.16
C LEU A 84 -6.05 -0.36 -13.68
N SER A 85 -4.85 -0.12 -14.22
CA SER A 85 -4.64 0.03 -15.67
C SER A 85 -5.07 -1.21 -16.45
N LYS A 86 -4.93 -2.42 -15.88
CA LYS A 86 -5.38 -3.67 -16.49
C LYS A 86 -6.90 -3.78 -16.52
N VAL A 87 -7.60 -3.26 -15.52
CA VAL A 87 -9.08 -3.26 -15.47
C VAL A 87 -9.62 -2.29 -16.52
N GLU A 88 -9.12 -1.06 -16.56
CA GLU A 88 -9.51 -0.04 -17.54
C GLU A 88 -9.29 -0.53 -18.99
N THR A 89 -8.15 -1.16 -19.26
CA THR A 89 -7.80 -1.67 -20.60
C THR A 89 -8.65 -2.88 -21.03
N ASN A 90 -9.09 -3.72 -20.08
CA ASN A 90 -9.87 -4.91 -20.39
C ASN A 90 -11.36 -4.60 -20.66
N GLU A 91 -11.95 -3.63 -19.96
CA GLU A 91 -13.34 -3.22 -20.20
C GLU A 91 -13.46 -2.41 -21.51
N SER A 92 -12.46 -1.59 -21.83
CA SER A 92 -12.36 -0.90 -23.13
C SER A 92 -12.38 -1.83 -24.35
N LYS A 93 -12.02 -3.12 -24.20
CA LYS A 93 -12.02 -4.12 -25.28
C LYS A 93 -13.35 -4.87 -25.43
N LYS A 94 -14.26 -4.79 -24.46
CA LYS A 94 -15.56 -5.48 -24.50
C LYS A 94 -16.65 -4.68 -25.20
N GLU A 95 -16.43 -3.39 -25.45
CA GLU A 95 -17.40 -2.51 -26.13
C GLU A 95 -17.24 -2.45 -27.66
N VAL A 96 -16.55 -3.41 -28.29
CA VAL A 96 -16.32 -3.46 -29.77
C VAL A 96 -17.01 -4.65 -30.42
#